data_AF-A0A536HQA2-F1
#
_entry.id   AF-A0A536HQA2-F1
#
_cell.length_a   1.000
_cell.length_b   1.000
_cell.length_c   1.000
_cell.angle_alpha   90.00
_cell.angle_beta   90.00
_cell.angle_gamma   90.00
#
_symmetry.space_group_name_H-M   'P 1'
#
loop_
_entity.id
_entity.type
_entity.pdbx_description
1 polymer ?
#
loop_
_entity_poly.entity_id
_entity_poly.type
_entity_poly.pdbx_seq_one_letter_code
_entity_poly.pdbx_strand_id
1 'polypeptide(L)'
;MARVDRAAARRRAVVGEDRNAARHLAAEVLLWDSEGWPKRVGLVGDVPVRGTPMADAERIRLGDVGAWRAYHTAVFARTERALAALPLDRFAQKAMDRPPADKLKGSFLALIVPEGEIRVSDICEAYLFQHAVRHLGELEHARALVGLGGLS
;
A
#
# COMPACT_ATOMS: atom_id res chain seq x y z
N MET A 1 -23.86 -11.52 12.34
CA MET A 1 -23.51 -10.72 11.15
C MET A 1 -22.60 -9.59 11.60
N ALA A 2 -21.28 -9.80 11.55
CA ALA A 2 -20.31 -8.83 12.07
C ALA A 2 -20.27 -7.60 11.15
N ARG A 3 -20.51 -6.41 11.71
CA ARG A 3 -20.28 -5.14 11.00
C ARG A 3 -18.78 -5.06 10.69
N VAL A 4 -18.41 -5.28 9.44
CA VAL A 4 -17.08 -4.91 8.94
C VAL A 4 -16.96 -3.40 9.09
N ASP A 5 -16.11 -2.97 10.01
CA ASP A 5 -15.83 -1.57 10.25
C ASP A 5 -15.32 -0.92 8.96
N ARG A 6 -16.15 -0.06 8.35
CA ARG A 6 -15.86 0.62 7.09
C ARG A 6 -14.67 1.59 7.21
N ALA A 7 -14.17 1.86 8.42
CA ALA A 7 -12.98 2.67 8.66
C ALA A 7 -11.67 1.94 8.29
N ALA A 8 -11.57 0.62 8.49
CA ALA A 8 -10.36 -0.16 8.23
C ALA A 8 -9.99 -0.25 6.73
N ALA A 9 -10.94 0.02 5.83
CA ALA A 9 -10.74 -0.05 4.38
C ALA A 9 -10.12 1.22 3.75
N ARG A 10 -9.91 2.30 4.54
CA ARG A 10 -9.75 3.67 4.02
C ARG A 10 -8.36 4.31 4.23
N ARG A 11 -7.30 3.54 4.46
CA ARG A 11 -5.94 4.08 4.68
C ARG A 11 -5.00 3.63 3.56
N ARG A 12 -5.07 4.20 2.36
CA ARG A 12 -4.38 3.64 1.17
C ARG A 12 -2.95 4.11 0.95
N ALA A 13 -2.63 5.36 1.22
CA ALA A 13 -1.33 5.93 0.85
C ALA A 13 -0.17 5.52 1.78
N VAL A 14 -0.39 5.52 3.09
CA VAL A 14 0.69 5.34 4.10
C VAL A 14 1.04 3.87 4.33
N VAL A 15 0.07 2.96 4.22
CA VAL A 15 0.21 1.56 4.64
C VAL A 15 0.01 0.58 3.47
N GLY A 16 0.27 1.05 2.25
CA GLY A 16 -0.02 0.32 1.02
C GLY A 16 0.57 -1.08 0.99
N GLU A 17 1.88 -1.17 1.19
CA GLU A 17 2.62 -2.43 1.21
C GLU A 17 2.22 -3.32 2.40
N ASP A 18 2.24 -2.79 3.63
CA ASP A 18 1.83 -3.51 4.85
C ASP A 18 0.48 -4.20 4.66
N ARG A 19 -0.51 -3.47 4.14
CA ARG A 19 -1.83 -4.03 3.86
C ARG A 19 -1.80 -5.14 2.82
N ASN A 20 -1.07 -4.98 1.73
CA ASN A 20 -1.07 -5.96 0.64
C ASN A 20 -0.30 -7.23 1.08
N ALA A 21 0.82 -7.08 1.78
CA ALA A 21 1.53 -8.18 2.40
C ALA A 21 0.64 -8.93 3.40
N ALA A 22 0.00 -8.21 4.33
CA ALA A 22 -0.91 -8.75 5.36
C ALA A 22 -2.18 -9.43 4.83
N ARG A 23 -2.58 -9.14 3.58
CA ARG A 23 -3.83 -9.71 3.03
C ARG A 23 -3.57 -10.81 2.02
N HIS A 24 -2.53 -10.67 1.23
CA HIS A 24 -2.32 -11.50 0.05
C HIS A 24 -1.12 -12.43 0.19
N LEU A 25 -0.15 -12.09 1.04
CA LEU A 25 1.06 -12.89 1.24
C LEU A 25 1.04 -13.65 2.57
N ALA A 26 0.63 -12.99 3.66
CA ALA A 26 0.54 -13.57 4.99
C ALA A 26 -0.78 -13.14 5.62
N ALA A 27 -1.67 -14.08 5.99
CA ALA A 27 -3.01 -13.79 6.52
C ALA A 27 -2.95 -13.25 7.97
N GLU A 28 -2.50 -12.02 8.11
CA GLU A 28 -2.06 -11.44 9.38
C GLU A 28 -2.69 -10.03 9.57
N VAL A 29 -2.65 -9.50 10.79
CA VAL A 29 -3.09 -8.12 11.06
C VAL A 29 -2.07 -7.13 10.46
N LEU A 30 -2.50 -5.91 10.14
CA LEU A 30 -1.59 -4.85 9.70
C LEU A 30 -0.66 -4.49 10.85
N LEU A 31 0.65 -4.40 10.59
CA LEU A 31 1.61 -3.93 11.59
C LEU A 31 1.16 -2.57 12.10
N TRP A 32 0.73 -1.71 11.17
CA TRP A 32 0.23 -0.37 11.42
C TRP A 32 -0.75 -0.30 12.62
N ASP A 33 -1.73 -1.20 12.64
CA ASP A 33 -2.76 -1.22 13.68
C ASP A 33 -2.29 -2.00 14.92
N SER A 34 -1.66 -3.18 14.75
CA SER A 34 -1.30 -4.06 15.86
C SER A 34 -0.21 -3.50 16.78
N GLU A 35 0.66 -2.64 16.25
CA GLU A 35 1.80 -2.06 17.00
C GLU A 35 1.65 -0.56 17.30
N GLY A 36 0.46 0.01 17.06
CA GLY A 36 0.18 1.41 17.38
C GLY A 36 1.04 2.42 16.61
N TRP A 37 1.44 2.09 15.37
CA TRP A 37 2.28 2.96 14.55
C TRP A 37 1.74 4.36 14.30
N PRO A 38 0.42 4.62 14.11
CA PRO A 38 -0.09 5.98 13.97
C PRO A 38 0.42 6.95 15.04
N LYS A 39 0.43 6.49 16.31
CA LYS A 39 0.91 7.28 17.43
C LYS A 39 2.43 7.43 17.41
N ARG A 40 3.14 6.34 17.11
CA ARG A 40 4.62 6.31 17.09
C ARG A 40 5.20 7.23 16.01
N VAL A 41 4.60 7.25 14.81
CA VAL A 41 5.05 8.11 13.71
C VAL A 41 4.54 9.55 13.83
N GLY A 42 3.74 9.84 14.86
CA GLY A 42 3.12 11.14 15.06
C GLY A 42 2.22 11.55 13.90
N LEU A 43 1.38 10.63 13.40
CA LEU A 43 0.45 10.94 12.32
C LEU A 43 -0.55 12.01 12.78
N VAL A 44 -0.58 13.13 12.07
CA VAL A 44 -1.59 14.18 12.21
C VAL A 44 -2.49 14.18 10.97
N GLY A 45 -3.80 14.28 11.17
CA GLY A 45 -4.80 14.23 10.11
C GLY A 45 -5.16 12.80 9.68
N ASP A 46 -6.20 12.70 8.85
CA ASP A 46 -6.66 11.42 8.30
C ASP A 46 -5.92 11.07 7.02
N VAL A 47 -5.54 9.79 6.87
CA VAL A 47 -4.89 9.30 5.64
C VAL A 47 -5.82 9.53 4.44
N PRO A 48 -5.34 10.11 3.33
CA PRO A 48 -6.20 10.51 2.23
C PRO A 48 -6.60 9.28 1.42
N VAL A 49 -7.77 9.36 0.81
CA VAL A 49 -8.30 8.37 -0.12
C VAL A 49 -8.53 9.01 -1.48
N ARG A 50 -8.80 8.19 -2.49
CA ARG A 50 -9.24 8.69 -3.79
C ARG A 50 -10.45 9.61 -3.58
N GLY A 51 -10.34 10.85 -4.06
CA GLY A 51 -11.39 11.87 -3.93
C GLY A 51 -11.31 12.72 -2.65
N THR A 52 -10.32 12.51 -1.78
CA THR A 52 -10.06 13.45 -0.67
C THR A 52 -9.73 14.83 -1.23
N PRO A 53 -10.40 15.91 -0.78
CA PRO A 53 -10.07 17.27 -1.18
C PRO A 53 -8.61 17.62 -0.88
N MET A 54 -7.99 18.42 -1.75
CA MET A 54 -6.57 18.78 -1.60
C MET A 54 -6.30 19.46 -0.26
N ALA A 55 -7.17 20.39 0.14
CA ALA A 55 -7.07 21.11 1.41
C ALA A 55 -7.06 20.18 2.64
N ASP A 56 -7.59 18.96 2.52
CA ASP A 56 -7.55 17.96 3.60
C ASP A 56 -6.31 17.08 3.49
N ALA A 57 -5.94 16.66 2.28
CA ALA A 57 -4.73 15.88 2.04
C ALA A 57 -3.46 16.65 2.48
N GLU A 58 -3.45 17.97 2.28
CA GLU A 58 -2.35 18.84 2.69
C GLU A 58 -2.21 19.02 4.20
N ARG A 59 -3.16 18.55 5.02
CA ARG A 59 -3.05 18.61 6.49
C ARG A 59 -2.26 17.44 7.08
N ILE A 60 -2.01 16.39 6.29
CA ILE A 60 -1.35 15.18 6.79
C ILE A 60 0.11 15.48 7.13
N ARG A 61 0.53 15.12 8.34
CA ARG A 61 1.92 15.24 8.78
C ARG A 61 2.36 13.96 9.47
N LEU A 62 3.65 13.64 9.33
CA LEU A 62 4.35 12.63 10.11
C LEU A 62 5.33 13.37 11.03
N GLY A 63 5.18 13.21 12.33
CA GLY A 63 5.96 13.92 13.35
C GLY A 63 7.31 13.26 13.68
N ASP A 64 7.47 11.97 13.41
CA ASP A 64 8.68 11.22 13.74
C ASP A 64 9.18 10.41 12.53
N VAL A 65 10.22 10.92 11.88
CA VAL A 65 10.88 10.27 10.74
C VAL A 65 11.64 8.99 11.13
N GLY A 66 12.14 8.91 12.37
CA GLY A 66 12.83 7.73 12.88
C GLY A 66 11.86 6.57 13.06
N ALA A 67 10.71 6.83 13.68
CA ALA A 67 9.62 5.87 13.80
C ALA A 67 9.06 5.48 12.42
N TRP A 68 8.95 6.43 11.49
CA TRP A 68 8.52 6.15 10.12
C TRP A 68 9.48 5.19 9.38
N ARG A 69 10.80 5.40 9.51
CA ARG A 69 11.81 4.48 8.96
C ARG A 69 11.71 3.10 9.60
N ALA A 70 11.59 3.04 10.93
CA ALA A 70 11.45 1.78 11.65
C ALA A 70 10.20 0.99 11.21
N TYR A 71 9.08 1.68 10.99
CA TYR A 71 7.86 1.08 10.44
C TYR A 71 8.13 0.45 9.07
N HIS A 72 8.72 1.20 8.14
CA HIS A 72 9.03 0.67 6.81
C HIS A 72 10.02 -0.49 6.83
N THR A 73 11.05 -0.43 7.68
CA THR A 73 11.97 -1.57 7.88
C THR A 73 11.21 -2.82 8.34
N ALA A 74 10.27 -2.68 9.28
CA ALA A 74 9.45 -3.80 9.74
C ALA A 74 8.54 -4.35 8.63
N VAL A 75 7.94 -3.46 7.82
CA VAL A 75 7.11 -3.84 6.67
C VAL A 75 7.94 -4.60 5.62
N PHE A 76 9.10 -4.11 5.22
CA PHE A 76 9.96 -4.79 4.24
C PHE A 76 10.39 -6.16 4.74
N ALA A 77 10.87 -6.24 5.98
CA ALA A 77 11.28 -7.51 6.56
C ALA A 77 10.10 -8.51 6.63
N ARG A 78 8.87 -8.03 6.89
CA ARG A 78 7.67 -8.85 6.84
C ARG A 78 7.35 -9.31 5.43
N THR A 79 7.35 -8.41 4.44
CA THR A 79 7.11 -8.73 3.03
C THR A 79 8.10 -9.79 2.54
N GLU A 80 9.39 -9.60 2.79
CA GLU A 80 10.46 -10.54 2.41
C GLU A 80 10.27 -11.92 3.05
N ARG A 81 9.99 -11.98 4.36
CA ARG A 81 9.70 -13.25 5.04
C ARG A 81 8.47 -13.95 4.47
N ALA A 82 7.40 -13.19 4.21
CA ALA A 82 6.17 -13.74 3.67
C ALA A 82 6.37 -14.30 2.26
N LEU A 83 7.11 -13.59 1.39
CA LEU A 83 7.46 -14.07 0.06
C LEU A 83 8.33 -15.32 0.10
N ALA A 84 9.34 -15.36 0.97
CA ALA A 84 10.24 -16.50 1.10
C ALA A 84 9.52 -17.78 1.57
N ALA A 85 8.45 -17.63 2.35
CA ALA A 85 7.65 -18.76 2.85
C ALA A 85 6.45 -19.13 1.94
N LEU A 86 6.13 -18.32 0.93
CA LEU A 86 4.92 -18.50 0.13
C LEU A 86 5.08 -19.67 -0.86
N PRO A 87 4.19 -20.68 -0.85
CA PRO A 87 4.19 -21.73 -1.86
C PRO A 87 4.02 -21.16 -3.26
N LEU A 88 4.74 -21.69 -4.26
CA LEU A 88 4.70 -21.17 -5.62
C LEU A 88 3.30 -21.23 -6.25
N ASP A 89 2.53 -22.28 -5.97
CA ASP A 89 1.16 -22.44 -6.46
C ASP A 89 0.22 -21.36 -5.92
N ARG A 90 0.52 -20.79 -4.74
CA ARG A 90 -0.25 -19.69 -4.16
C ARG A 90 -0.29 -18.46 -5.08
N PHE A 91 0.75 -18.19 -5.85
CA PHE A 91 0.78 -17.07 -6.80
C PHE A 91 -0.29 -17.18 -7.88
N ALA A 92 -0.65 -18.41 -8.29
CA ALA A 92 -1.68 -18.66 -9.30
C ALA A 92 -3.10 -18.65 -8.73
N GLN A 93 -3.26 -18.69 -7.40
CA GLN A 93 -4.55 -18.71 -6.75
C GLN A 93 -5.21 -17.32 -6.75
N LYS A 94 -6.54 -17.31 -6.67
CA LYS A 94 -7.35 -16.10 -6.57
C LYS A 94 -6.95 -15.29 -5.32
N ALA A 95 -6.67 -14.01 -5.52
CA ALA A 95 -6.33 -13.07 -4.46
C ALA A 95 -7.54 -12.30 -3.93
N MET A 96 -8.45 -11.90 -4.82
CA MET A 96 -9.66 -11.17 -4.48
C MET A 96 -10.72 -11.31 -5.57
N ASP A 97 -11.97 -11.04 -5.21
CA ASP A 97 -13.03 -10.83 -6.21
C ASP A 97 -12.72 -9.59 -7.05
N ARG A 98 -13.02 -9.69 -8.34
CA ARG A 98 -12.82 -8.59 -9.29
C ARG A 98 -13.72 -7.42 -8.91
N PRO A 99 -13.17 -6.22 -8.63
CA PRO A 99 -13.99 -5.04 -8.42
C PRO A 99 -14.78 -4.68 -9.69
N PRO A 100 -15.92 -3.98 -9.54
CA PRO A 100 -16.65 -3.38 -10.67
C PRO A 100 -15.73 -2.57 -11.60
N ALA A 101 -16.00 -2.60 -12.90
CA ALA A 101 -15.12 -2.05 -13.93
C ALA A 101 -14.85 -0.54 -13.76
N ASP A 102 -15.83 0.22 -13.29
CA ASP A 102 -15.72 1.63 -12.95
C ASP A 102 -14.67 1.91 -11.87
N LYS A 103 -14.46 0.97 -10.94
CA LYS A 103 -13.45 1.08 -9.87
C LYS A 103 -12.04 0.67 -10.32
N LEU A 104 -11.94 -0.16 -11.35
CA LEU A 104 -10.67 -0.58 -11.94
C LEU A 104 -10.17 0.38 -13.02
N LYS A 105 -11.08 1.15 -13.63
CA LYS A 105 -10.76 2.09 -14.72
C LYS A 105 -9.57 3.00 -14.37
N GLY A 106 -8.55 2.99 -15.22
CA GLY A 106 -7.34 3.79 -15.07
C GLY A 106 -6.33 3.28 -14.03
N SER A 107 -6.55 2.08 -13.46
CA SER A 107 -5.54 1.42 -12.62
C SER A 107 -4.60 0.55 -13.45
N PHE A 108 -3.37 0.37 -12.98
CA PHE A 108 -2.41 -0.54 -13.62
C PHE A 108 -2.94 -1.99 -13.63
N LEU A 109 -3.65 -2.41 -12.58
CA LEU A 109 -4.27 -3.74 -12.50
C LEU A 109 -5.25 -4.01 -13.64
N ALA A 110 -5.98 -2.99 -14.11
CA ALA A 110 -6.90 -3.13 -15.24
C ALA A 110 -6.17 -3.35 -16.58
N LEU A 111 -4.91 -2.94 -16.69
CA LEU A 111 -4.10 -3.14 -17.90
C LEU A 111 -3.57 -4.57 -17.97
N ILE A 112 -3.08 -5.10 -16.84
CA ILE A 112 -2.48 -6.44 -16.79
C ILE A 112 -3.52 -7.56 -16.64
N VAL A 113 -4.70 -7.26 -16.10
CA VAL A 113 -5.82 -8.20 -15.95
C VAL A 113 -7.10 -7.55 -16.50
N PRO A 114 -7.26 -7.46 -17.83
CA PRO A 114 -8.44 -6.83 -18.45
C PRO A 114 -9.74 -7.62 -18.19
N GLU A 115 -9.63 -8.94 -18.02
CA GLU A 115 -10.73 -9.86 -17.73
C GLU A 115 -10.27 -11.01 -16.83
N GLY A 116 -11.22 -11.82 -16.34
CA GLY A 116 -10.92 -12.98 -15.50
C GLY A 116 -10.62 -12.67 -14.03
N GLU A 117 -10.10 -13.68 -13.33
CA GLU A 117 -9.79 -13.62 -11.91
C GLU A 117 -8.48 -12.87 -11.63
N ILE A 118 -8.46 -12.11 -10.53
CA ILE A 118 -7.25 -11.45 -10.05
C ILE A 118 -6.50 -12.43 -9.15
N ARG A 119 -5.28 -12.80 -9.55
CA ARG A 119 -4.40 -13.74 -8.85
C ARG A 119 -3.48 -13.02 -7.88
N VAL A 120 -2.85 -13.78 -6.98
CA VAL A 120 -1.86 -13.22 -6.04
C VAL A 120 -0.67 -12.63 -6.78
N SER A 121 -0.24 -13.23 -7.90
CA SER A 121 0.79 -12.66 -8.79
C SER A 121 0.43 -11.26 -9.29
N ASP A 122 -0.83 -11.04 -9.67
CA ASP A 122 -1.28 -9.77 -10.24
C ASP A 122 -1.30 -8.66 -9.17
N ILE A 123 -1.62 -9.02 -7.92
CA ILE A 123 -1.50 -8.12 -6.78
C ILE A 123 -0.04 -7.78 -6.50
N CYS A 124 0.87 -8.76 -6.56
CA CYS A 124 2.30 -8.52 -6.36
C CYS A 124 2.82 -7.55 -7.41
N GLU A 125 2.52 -7.79 -8.68
CA GLU A 125 2.93 -6.90 -9.78
C GLU A 125 2.31 -5.51 -9.64
N ALA A 126 0.97 -5.42 -9.55
CA ALA A 126 0.29 -4.13 -9.62
C ALA A 126 0.41 -3.28 -8.36
N TYR A 127 0.39 -3.89 -7.17
CA TYR A 127 0.24 -3.17 -5.89
C TYR A 127 1.44 -3.25 -4.97
N LEU A 128 2.33 -4.23 -5.12
CA LEU A 128 3.60 -4.24 -4.38
C LEU A 128 4.71 -3.63 -5.23
N PHE A 129 4.91 -4.11 -6.45
CA PHE A 129 6.03 -3.69 -7.27
C PHE A 129 5.77 -2.38 -8.02
N GLN A 130 4.88 -2.38 -9.01
CA GLN A 130 4.67 -1.23 -9.91
C GLN A 130 4.17 0.01 -9.16
N HIS A 131 3.34 -0.20 -8.12
CA HIS A 131 2.89 0.88 -7.27
C HIS A 131 4.04 1.54 -6.48
N ALA A 132 4.98 0.75 -5.94
CA ALA A 132 6.14 1.26 -5.22
C ALA A 132 7.10 1.99 -6.17
N VAL A 133 7.39 1.41 -7.34
CA VAL A 133 8.26 2.03 -8.36
C VAL A 133 7.71 3.39 -8.82
N ARG A 134 6.39 3.50 -9.05
CA ARG A 134 5.79 4.78 -9.42
C ARG A 134 5.97 5.84 -8.32
N HIS A 135 5.74 5.48 -7.06
CA HIS A 135 5.95 6.42 -5.95
C HIS A 135 7.42 6.80 -5.77
N LEU A 136 8.36 5.88 -6.00
CA LEU A 136 9.78 6.21 -6.03
C LEU A 136 10.05 7.26 -7.12
N GLY A 137 9.58 7.05 -8.35
CA GLY A 137 9.72 8.03 -9.43
C GLY A 137 9.09 9.40 -9.12
N GLU A 138 7.90 9.42 -8.52
CA GLU A 138 7.22 10.66 -8.08
C GLU A 138 8.03 11.40 -6.99
N LEU A 139 8.60 10.67 -6.03
CA LEU A 139 9.45 11.24 -4.98
C LEU A 139 10.74 11.84 -5.56
N GLU A 140 11.38 11.14 -6.49
CA GLU A 140 12.61 11.61 -7.13
C GLU A 140 12.36 12.86 -7.98
N HIS A 141 11.23 12.91 -8.70
CA HIS A 141 10.80 14.11 -9.39
C HIS A 141 10.54 15.27 -8.41
N ALA A 142 9.81 15.01 -7.31
CA ALA A 142 9.52 16.02 -6.30
C ALA A 142 10.80 16.58 -5.65
N ARG A 143 11.79 15.73 -5.37
CA ARG A 143 13.11 16.14 -4.86
C ARG A 143 13.85 17.03 -5.86
N ALA A 144 13.84 16.67 -7.15
CA ALA A 144 14.46 17.48 -8.19
C ALA A 144 13.81 18.88 -8.29
N LEU A 145 12.48 18.97 -8.18
CA LEU A 145 11.75 20.25 -8.22
C LEU A 145 12.13 21.23 -7.10
N VAL A 146 12.68 20.74 -5.98
CA VAL A 146 13.13 21.56 -4.83
C VAL A 146 14.65 21.68 -4.74
N GLY A 147 15.39 21.32 -5.80
CA GLY A 147 16.84 21.48 -5.88
C GLY A 147 17.65 20.43 -5.12
N LEU A 148 17.04 19.33 -4.67
CA LEU A 148 17.72 18.24 -3.95
C LEU A 148 18.31 17.15 -4.87
N GLY A 149 18.18 17.33 -6.20
CA GLY A 149 18.52 16.31 -7.21
C GLY A 149 17.52 15.13 -7.23
N GLY A 150 17.52 14.37 -8.32
CA GLY A 150 16.83 13.07 -8.42
C GLY A 150 17.83 11.90 -8.36
N LEU A 151 17.39 10.68 -8.69
CA LEU A 151 18.27 9.50 -8.78
C LEU A 151 19.44 9.79 -9.73
N SER A 152 20.65 9.82 -9.15
CA SER A 152 21.94 9.84 -9.83
C SER A 152 22.65 8.51 -9.61
#